data_AF-A0A9N9JJE7-F1
#
_entry.id   AF-A0A9N9JJE7-F1
#
_cell.length_a   1.000
_cell.length_b   1.000
_cell.length_c   1.000
_cell.angle_alpha   90.00
_cell.angle_beta   90.00
_cell.angle_gamma   90.00
#
_symmetry.space_group_name_H-M   'P 1'
#
loop_
_entity.id
_entity.type
_entity.pdbx_description
1 polymer ?
#
loop_
_entity_poly.entity_id
_entity_poly.type
_entity_poly.pdbx_seq_one_letter_code
_entity_poly.pdbx_strand_id
1 'polypeptide(L)'
;LCESLIENGALKNTDDYLHYLTLAANHNFDAFYALGETLWYGKYGINKDKKKAQRYLRLAAMEKCPNAFDLLNKLGITIYE
;
A
#
# COMPACT_ATOMS: atom_id res chain seq x y z
N LEU A 1 14.43 -7.82 -5.43
CA LEU A 1 13.38 -7.94 -6.47
C LEU A 1 12.67 -6.61 -6.75
N CYS A 2 12.35 -5.77 -5.76
CA CYS A 2 11.69 -4.48 -6.05
C CYS A 2 12.62 -3.40 -6.64
N GLU A 3 13.92 -3.42 -6.33
CA GLU A 3 14.87 -2.41 -6.83
C GLU A 3 15.04 -2.43 -8.35
N SER A 4 14.87 -3.58 -9.00
CA SER A 4 14.93 -3.69 -10.48
C SER A 4 13.71 -3.12 -11.19
N LEU A 5 12.65 -2.76 -10.45
CA LEU A 5 11.42 -2.17 -11.01
C LEU A 5 11.42 -0.64 -10.93
N ILE A 6 12.36 -0.03 -10.20
CA ILE A 6 12.42 1.41 -9.96
C ILE A 6 13.57 2.00 -10.78
N GLU A 7 13.24 2.88 -11.72
CA GLU A 7 14.20 3.62 -12.56
C GLU A 7 14.01 5.12 -12.31
N ASN A 8 15.06 5.81 -11.86
CA ASN A 8 15.01 7.24 -11.52
C ASN A 8 13.92 7.63 -10.50
N GLY A 9 13.59 6.73 -9.56
CA GLY A 9 12.56 6.97 -8.53
C GLY A 9 11.11 6.80 -9.00
N ALA A 10 10.91 6.43 -10.26
CA ALA A 10 9.61 6.04 -10.82
C ALA A 10 9.60 4.53 -11.12
N LEU A 11 8.43 3.89 -11.01
CA LEU A 11 8.31 2.50 -11.42
C LEU A 11 8.31 2.40 -12.93
N LYS A 12 9.19 1.56 -13.47
CA LYS A 12 9.25 1.24 -14.89
C LYS A 12 7.97 0.54 -15.36
N ASN A 13 7.41 -0.33 -14.51
CA ASN A 13 6.11 -0.95 -14.72
C ASN A 13 5.31 -0.93 -13.42
N THR A 14 4.32 -0.04 -13.36
CA THR A 14 3.43 0.13 -12.20
C THR A 14 2.54 -1.10 -11.98
N ASP A 15 2.14 -1.79 -13.05
CA ASP A 15 1.25 -2.95 -12.95
C ASP A 15 1.97 -4.15 -12.36
N ASP A 16 3.22 -4.39 -12.78
CA ASP A 16 4.06 -5.45 -12.20
C ASP A 16 4.29 -5.18 -10.71
N TYR A 17 4.59 -3.94 -10.33
CA TYR A 17 4.80 -3.59 -8.93
C TYR A 17 3.55 -3.83 -8.06
N LEU A 18 2.37 -3.39 -8.52
CA LEU A 18 1.12 -3.64 -7.81
C LEU A 18 0.79 -5.13 -7.77
N HIS A 19 1.07 -5.88 -8.84
CA HIS A 19 0.90 -7.33 -8.88
C HIS A 19 1.80 -8.03 -7.86
N TYR A 20 3.10 -7.72 -7.84
CA TYR A 20 4.05 -8.29 -6.88
C TYR A 20 3.74 -7.87 -5.44
N LEU A 21 3.37 -6.61 -5.20
CA LEU A 21 2.92 -6.19 -3.88
C LEU A 21 1.66 -6.92 -3.44
N THR A 22 0.71 -7.16 -4.34
CA THR A 22 -0.51 -7.93 -4.03
C THR A 22 -0.18 -9.38 -3.71
N LEU A 23 0.72 -10.01 -4.47
CA LEU A 23 1.21 -11.36 -4.18
C LEU A 23 1.92 -11.41 -2.83
N ALA A 24 2.77 -10.43 -2.52
CA ALA A 24 3.46 -10.34 -1.24
C ALA A 24 2.48 -10.08 -0.08
N ALA A 25 1.44 -9.28 -0.31
CA ALA A 25 0.42 -8.97 0.67
C ALA A 25 -0.36 -10.22 1.11
N ASN A 26 -0.56 -11.20 0.23
CA ASN A 26 -1.16 -12.48 0.60
C ASN A 26 -0.37 -13.25 1.67
N HIS A 27 0.91 -12.91 1.89
CA HIS A 27 1.79 -13.59 2.84
C HIS A 27 2.40 -12.66 3.91
N ASN A 28 2.27 -11.33 3.76
CA ASN A 28 2.88 -10.35 4.65
C ASN A 28 2.04 -9.06 4.76
N PHE A 29 1.64 -8.71 5.97
CA PHE A 29 0.86 -7.49 6.27
C PHE A 29 1.61 -6.19 6.01
N ASP A 30 2.94 -6.19 6.08
CA ASP A 30 3.75 -5.03 5.72
C ASP A 30 3.59 -4.67 4.23
N ALA A 31 3.34 -5.67 3.38
CA ALA A 31 3.06 -5.43 1.97
C ALA A 31 1.65 -4.84 1.75
N PHE A 32 0.66 -5.18 2.58
CA PHE A 32 -0.63 -4.48 2.58
C PHE A 32 -0.48 -3.01 2.97
N TYR A 33 0.36 -2.71 3.97
CA TYR A 33 0.67 -1.33 4.34
C TYR A 33 1.36 -0.58 3.19
N ALA A 34 2.42 -1.15 2.61
CA ALA A 34 3.16 -0.52 1.52
C ALA A 34 2.29 -0.29 0.28
N LEU A 35 1.40 -1.23 -0.05
CA LEU A 35 0.42 -1.11 -1.13
C LEU A 35 -0.59 0.00 -0.85
N GLY A 36 -1.15 0.01 0.36
CA GLY A 36 -2.09 1.03 0.80
C GLY A 36 -1.46 2.43 0.80
N GLU A 37 -0.25 2.57 1.31
CA GLU A 37 0.50 3.82 1.33
C GLU A 37 0.83 4.32 -0.08
N THR A 38 1.30 3.42 -0.95
CA THR A 38 1.62 3.75 -2.34
C THR A 38 0.40 4.27 -3.09
N LEU A 39 -0.75 3.60 -2.96
CA LEU A 39 -2.01 4.02 -3.59
C LEU A 39 -2.59 5.29 -2.95
N TRP A 40 -2.31 5.55 -1.67
CA TRP A 40 -2.78 6.76 -0.98
C TRP A 40 -2.02 8.01 -1.44
N TYR A 41 -0.69 7.94 -1.45
CA TYR A 41 0.17 9.07 -1.78
C TYR A 41 0.50 9.17 -3.27
N GLY A 42 0.24 8.12 -4.04
CA GLY A 42 0.59 8.05 -5.47
C GLY A 42 2.10 7.97 -5.67
N LYS A 43 2.77 7.12 -4.88
CA LYS A 43 4.23 6.98 -4.94
C LYS A 43 4.66 6.31 -6.25
N TYR A 44 5.87 6.61 -6.69
CA TYR A 44 6.52 5.95 -7.83
C TYR A 44 5.78 6.03 -9.18
N GLY A 45 4.99 7.09 -9.39
CA GLY A 45 4.20 7.25 -10.63
C GLY A 45 2.90 6.46 -10.65
N ILE A 46 2.51 5.83 -9.53
CA ILE A 46 1.22 5.14 -9.41
C ILE A 46 0.11 6.17 -9.16
N ASN A 47 -0.99 6.05 -9.92
CA ASN A 47 -2.15 6.88 -9.71
C ASN A 47 -2.79 6.62 -8.34
N LYS A 48 -3.21 7.70 -7.68
CA LYS A 48 -3.88 7.61 -6.38
C LYS A 48 -5.21 6.87 -6.53
N ASP A 49 -5.43 5.89 -5.68
CA ASP A 49 -6.73 5.21 -5.52
C ASP A 49 -7.03 5.13 -4.03
N LYS A 50 -7.62 6.21 -3.49
CA LYS A 50 -7.90 6.34 -2.06
C LYS A 50 -8.83 5.25 -1.54
N LYS A 51 -9.76 4.77 -2.38
CA LYS A 51 -10.72 3.71 -2.01
C LYS A 51 -10.01 2.37 -1.85
N LYS A 52 -9.15 1.99 -2.81
CA LYS A 52 -8.31 0.79 -2.66
C LYS A 52 -7.30 0.94 -1.54
N ALA A 53 -6.65 2.10 -1.43
CA ALA A 53 -5.70 2.39 -0.37
C ALA A 53 -6.31 2.19 1.03
N GLN A 54 -7.50 2.75 1.27
CA GLN A 54 -8.25 2.55 2.52
C GLN A 54 -8.51 1.08 2.81
N ARG A 55 -8.95 0.31 1.82
CA ARG A 55 -9.20 -1.12 1.98
C ARG A 55 -7.94 -1.88 2.40
N TYR A 56 -6.80 -1.63 1.75
CA TYR A 56 -5.54 -2.29 2.08
C TYR A 56 -4.95 -1.83 3.42
N LEU A 57 -5.03 -0.54 3.74
CA LEU A 57 -4.62 -0.02 5.04
C LEU A 57 -5.47 -0.60 6.18
N ARG A 58 -6.78 -0.78 5.98
CA ARG A 58 -7.66 -1.43 6.96
C ARG A 58 -7.28 -2.89 7.17
N LEU A 59 -7.04 -3.64 6.09
CA LEU A 59 -6.57 -5.04 6.19
C LEU A 59 -5.24 -5.13 6.98
N ALA A 60 -4.27 -4.25 6.69
CA ALA A 60 -3.02 -4.20 7.45
C ALA A 60 -3.25 -3.86 8.94
N ALA A 61 -4.12 -2.89 9.24
CA ALA A 61 -4.41 -2.49 10.62
C ALA A 61 -5.14 -3.57 11.42
N MET A 62 -6.05 -4.32 10.81
CA MET A 62 -6.76 -5.45 11.44
C MET A 62 -5.80 -6.56 11.88
N GLU A 63 -4.72 -6.74 11.13
CA GLU A 63 -3.67 -7.74 11.39
C GLU A 63 -2.57 -7.19 12.31
N LYS A 64 -2.93 -6.17 13.10
CA LYS A 64 -2.08 -5.52 14.11
C LYS A 64 -0.83 -4.84 13.55
N CYS A 65 -0.83 -4.41 12.29
CA CYS A 65 0.23 -3.53 11.78
C CYS A 65 0.06 -2.12 12.38
N PRO A 66 0.93 -1.68 13.32
CA PRO A 66 0.74 -0.40 14.02
C PRO A 66 0.86 0.79 13.06
N ASN A 67 1.75 0.69 12.06
CA ASN A 67 1.96 1.73 11.06
C ASN A 67 0.69 2.01 10.23
N ALA A 68 -0.06 0.96 9.89
CA ALA A 68 -1.31 1.10 9.15
C ALA A 68 -2.39 1.74 10.03
N PHE A 69 -2.49 1.32 11.29
CA PHE A 69 -3.43 1.91 12.26
C PHE A 69 -3.13 3.40 12.50
N ASP A 70 -1.88 3.75 12.75
CA ASP A 70 -1.44 5.13 12.95
C ASP A 70 -1.69 5.99 11.72
N LEU A 71 -1.44 5.46 10.52
CA LEU A 71 -1.73 6.17 9.28
C LEU A 71 -3.24 6.40 9.12
N LEU A 72 -4.07 5.38 9.34
CA LEU A 72 -5.54 5.54 9.28
C LEU A 72 -6.05 6.59 10.27
N ASN A 73 -5.55 6.59 11.51
CA ASN A 73 -5.89 7.59 12.51
C ASN A 73 -5.48 9.01 12.08
N LYS A 74 -4.26 9.18 11.55
CA LYS A 74 -3.79 10.46 11.00
C LYS A 74 -4.65 10.95 9.84
N LEU A 75 -5.24 10.03 9.08
CA LEU A 75 -6.12 10.32 7.96
C LEU A 75 -7.60 10.47 8.37
N GLY A 76 -7.94 10.27 9.65
CA GLY A 76 -9.31 10.36 10.16
C GLY A 76 -10.22 9.21 9.68
N ILE A 77 -9.65 8.05 9.37
CA ILE A 77 -10.37 6.90 8.81
C ILE A 77 -10.48 5.82 9.89
N THR A 78 -11.70 5.38 10.16
CA THR A 78 -11.96 4.27 11.08
C THR A 78 -11.62 2.93 10.44
N ILE A 79 -11.09 2.00 11.24
CA ILE A 79 -10.87 0.61 10.81
C ILE A 79 -12.18 -0.18 10.69
N TYR A 80 -13.22 0.27 11.39
CA TYR A 80 -14.58 -0.27 11.32
C TYR A 80 -15.41 0.53 10.31
N GLU A 81 -16.21 -0.14 9.49
CA GLU A 81 -17.30 0.48 8.71
C GLU A 81 -18.58 0.59 9.53
#